data_AF-A0A2V6I3Q0-F1
#
_entry.id   AF-A0A2V6I3Q0-F1
#
_cell.length_a   1.000
_cell.length_b   1.000
_cell.length_c   1.000
_cell.angle_alpha   90.00
_cell.angle_beta   90.00
_cell.angle_gamma   90.00
#
_symmetry.space_group_name_H-M   'P 1'
#
loop_
_entity.id
_entity.type
_entity.pdbx_description
1 polymer ?
#
loop_
_entity_poly.entity_id
_entity_poly.type
_entity_poly.pdbx_seq_one_letter_code
_entity_poly.pdbx_strand_id
1 'polypeptide(L)'
;MCVGLIIADFIDMKSRKDQQAVFNLMKERLKRDKAKTHILPISQLGLMEMTRQRAQESLSDTIYENCPYCGGRGVVKTSMTTSVELHRNLNTVMRKHQDSVHDFRVILNPDVLKRLKEEDEELLIELERRYAGRLMFRGDPAYHHEKFIITDANTGAELKS
;
A
#
# COMPACT_ATOMS: atom_id res chain seq x y z
N MET A 1 7.66 -5.68 -21.79
CA MET A 1 8.25 -7.04 -21.90
C MET A 1 9.19 -7.21 -20.71
N CYS A 2 9.00 -8.25 -19.90
CA CYS A 2 9.69 -8.42 -18.62
C CYS A 2 11.21 -8.57 -18.81
N VAL A 3 11.98 -8.06 -17.84
CA VAL A 3 13.44 -8.05 -17.84
C VAL A 3 13.93 -8.38 -16.43
N GLY A 4 15.06 -9.08 -16.33
CA GLY A 4 15.64 -9.45 -15.04
C GLY A 4 15.24 -10.85 -14.59
N LEU A 5 15.15 -11.05 -13.28
CA LEU A 5 14.73 -12.30 -12.66
C LEU A 5 13.21 -12.45 -12.78
N ILE A 6 12.77 -13.60 -13.27
CA ILE A 6 11.37 -13.98 -13.42
C ILE A 6 11.19 -15.30 -12.69
N ILE A 7 10.18 -15.35 -11.83
CA ILE A 7 9.76 -16.55 -11.11
C ILE A 7 8.41 -16.96 -11.69
N ALA A 8 8.32 -18.19 -12.19
CA ALA A 8 7.09 -18.76 -12.70
C ALA A 8 6.61 -19.88 -11.76
N ASP A 9 5.41 -19.72 -11.25
CA ASP A 9 4.71 -20.72 -10.43
C ASP A 9 3.84 -21.58 -11.34
N PHE A 10 4.19 -22.86 -11.48
CA PHE A 10 3.43 -23.82 -12.29
C PHE A 10 2.49 -24.64 -11.41
N ILE A 11 1.43 -25.18 -12.01
CA ILE A 11 0.54 -26.13 -11.34
C ILE A 11 1.37 -27.31 -10.80
N ASP A 12 1.05 -27.76 -9.59
CA ASP A 12 1.75 -28.84 -8.91
C ASP A 12 1.74 -30.14 -9.74
N MET A 13 2.93 -30.72 -9.91
CA MET A 13 3.17 -31.92 -10.71
C MET A 13 3.85 -32.97 -9.85
N LYS A 14 3.16 -34.09 -9.60
CA LYS A 14 3.70 -35.22 -8.81
C LYS A 14 4.83 -35.97 -9.52
N SER A 15 4.82 -35.96 -10.85
CA SER A 15 5.77 -36.70 -11.68
C SER A 15 6.93 -35.80 -12.11
N ARG A 16 8.18 -36.23 -11.83
CA ARG A 16 9.38 -35.54 -12.34
C ARG A 16 9.45 -35.52 -13.87
N LYS A 17 8.82 -36.50 -14.54
CA LYS A 17 8.77 -36.56 -16.00
C LYS A 17 7.97 -35.37 -16.55
N ASP A 18 6.88 -35.00 -15.87
CA ASP A 18 6.01 -33.91 -16.30
C ASP A 18 6.70 -32.57 -16.05
N GLN A 19 7.36 -32.41 -14.90
CA GLN A 19 8.20 -31.24 -14.61
C GLN A 19 9.29 -31.04 -15.67
N GLN A 20 9.96 -32.12 -16.08
CA GLN A 20 10.98 -32.09 -17.12
C GLN A 20 10.39 -31.75 -18.50
N ALA A 21 9.18 -32.24 -18.80
CA ALA A 21 8.49 -31.92 -20.05
C ALA A 21 8.15 -30.42 -20.12
N VAL A 22 7.64 -29.84 -19.04
CA VAL A 22 7.38 -28.39 -18.94
C VAL A 22 8.66 -27.58 -19.11
N PHE A 23 9.73 -27.96 -18.42
CA PHE A 23 11.04 -27.29 -18.56
C PHE A 23 11.57 -27.33 -20.00
N ASN A 24 11.51 -28.50 -20.64
CA ASN A 24 11.98 -28.67 -22.02
C ASN A 24 11.15 -27.82 -23.00
N LEU A 25 9.83 -27.80 -22.82
CA LEU A 25 8.92 -26.98 -23.64
C LEU A 25 9.20 -25.49 -23.46
N MET A 26 9.39 -25.03 -22.21
CA MET A 26 9.76 -23.64 -21.92
C MET A 26 11.09 -23.27 -22.59
N LYS A 27 12.10 -24.13 -22.46
CA LYS A 27 13.41 -23.95 -23.11
C LYS A 27 13.28 -23.86 -24.63
N GLU A 28 12.45 -24.68 -25.26
CA GLU A 28 12.20 -24.63 -26.70
C GLU A 28 11.51 -23.33 -27.12
N ARG A 29 10.49 -22.89 -26.39
CA ARG A 29 9.74 -21.66 -26.70
C ARG A 29 10.60 -20.41 -26.53
N LEU A 30 11.47 -20.38 -25.52
CA LEU A 30 12.37 -19.25 -25.28
C LEU A 30 13.51 -19.13 -26.30
N LYS A 31 13.84 -20.19 -27.07
CA LYS A 31 14.83 -20.08 -28.17
C LYS A 31 14.44 -19.05 -29.25
N ARG A 32 13.15 -18.72 -29.35
CA ARG A 32 12.64 -17.71 -30.30
C ARG A 32 12.78 -16.28 -29.77
N ASP A 33 13.07 -16.10 -28.47
CA ASP A 33 13.29 -14.79 -27.90
C ASP A 33 14.64 -14.23 -28.37
N LYS A 34 14.67 -12.95 -28.73
CA LYS A 34 15.88 -12.26 -29.17
C LYS A 34 16.82 -11.95 -27.99
N ALA A 35 16.27 -11.81 -26.79
CA ALA A 35 17.07 -11.55 -25.59
C ALA A 35 17.69 -12.85 -25.07
N LYS A 36 18.91 -12.78 -24.52
CA LYS A 36 19.51 -13.94 -23.84
C LYS A 36 18.68 -14.30 -22.62
N THR A 37 18.24 -15.55 -22.56
CA THR A 37 17.49 -16.13 -21.45
C THR A 37 18.26 -17.27 -20.82
N HIS A 38 18.29 -17.32 -19.50
CA HIS A 38 18.76 -18.47 -18.73
C HIS A 38 17.59 -19.03 -17.93
N ILE A 39 17.35 -20.34 -18.00
CA ILE A 39 16.21 -21.00 -17.36
C ILE A 39 16.72 -22.18 -16.53
N LEU A 40 16.26 -22.28 -15.30
CA LEU A 40 16.56 -23.39 -14.39
C LEU A 40 15.39 -24.38 -14.38
N PRO A 41 15.64 -25.68 -14.09
CA PRO A 41 14.57 -26.64 -13.82
C PRO A 41 13.68 -26.19 -12.65
N ILE A 42 12.46 -26.73 -12.60
CA ILE A 42 11.53 -26.48 -11.50
C ILE A 42 12.18 -26.92 -10.18
N SER A 43 12.20 -25.99 -9.22
CA SER A 43 12.76 -26.20 -7.88
C SER A 43 11.92 -27.17 -7.06
N GLN A 44 12.44 -27.60 -5.90
CA GLN A 44 11.68 -28.42 -4.95
C GLN A 44 10.45 -27.69 -4.39
N LEU A 45 10.42 -26.35 -4.45
CA LEU A 45 9.29 -25.52 -4.05
C LEU A 45 8.22 -25.39 -5.13
N GLY A 46 8.39 -26.04 -6.30
CA GLY A 46 7.46 -25.93 -7.44
C GLY A 46 7.68 -24.70 -8.31
N LEU A 47 8.66 -23.86 -8.00
CA LEU A 47 8.94 -22.62 -8.72
C LEU A 47 9.98 -22.83 -9.81
N MET A 48 9.76 -22.26 -10.99
CA MET A 48 10.74 -22.20 -12.08
C MET A 48 11.38 -20.81 -12.14
N GLU A 49 12.71 -20.77 -12.06
CA GLU A 49 13.48 -19.54 -12.11
C GLU A 49 14.04 -19.31 -13.52
N MET A 50 13.90 -18.09 -14.03
CA MET A 50 14.58 -17.70 -15.26
C MET A 50 15.08 -16.25 -15.18
N THR A 51 16.18 -15.96 -15.86
CA THR A 51 16.67 -14.59 -16.04
C THR A 51 16.62 -14.23 -17.51
N ARG A 52 16.21 -12.99 -17.80
CA ARG A 52 16.15 -12.45 -19.16
C ARG A 52 16.96 -11.16 -19.23
N GLN A 53 17.97 -11.14 -20.11
CA GLN A 53 18.86 -9.99 -20.27
C GLN A 53 18.09 -8.76 -20.76
N ARG A 54 18.44 -7.57 -20.22
CA ARG A 54 17.91 -6.28 -20.68
C ARG A 54 18.48 -5.96 -22.06
N ALA A 55 17.62 -5.92 -23.08
CA ALA A 55 18.00 -5.55 -24.44
C ALA A 55 17.67 -4.08 -24.80
N GLN A 56 16.62 -3.51 -24.20
CA GLN A 56 16.19 -2.11 -24.33
C GLN A 56 15.52 -1.64 -23.02
N GLU A 57 15.23 -0.35 -22.88
CA GLU A 57 14.37 0.19 -21.81
C GLU A 57 13.06 -0.60 -21.74
N SER A 58 12.56 -0.80 -20.52
CA SER A 58 11.38 -1.63 -20.34
C SER A 58 10.18 -0.85 -20.87
N LEU A 59 9.42 -1.43 -21.80
CA LEU A 59 8.22 -0.80 -22.37
C LEU A 59 7.25 -0.30 -21.27
N SER A 60 7.29 -0.92 -20.10
CA SER A 60 6.52 -0.53 -18.92
C SER A 60 6.86 0.86 -18.40
N ASP A 61 8.14 1.25 -18.40
CA ASP A 61 8.57 2.56 -17.86
C ASP A 61 8.12 3.73 -18.75
N THR A 62 7.83 3.46 -20.03
CA THR A 62 7.32 4.46 -20.99
C THR A 62 5.79 4.53 -21.01
N ILE A 63 5.10 3.44 -20.67
CA ILE A 63 3.64 3.33 -20.79
C ILE A 63 2.92 3.56 -19.46
N TYR A 64 3.55 3.21 -18.34
CA TYR A 64 2.92 3.24 -17.02
C TYR A 64 3.63 4.21 -16.10
N GLU A 65 2.84 4.95 -15.32
CA GLU A 65 3.31 5.68 -14.16
C GLU A 65 3.04 4.89 -12.87
N ASN A 66 3.84 5.13 -11.84
CA ASN A 66 3.60 4.54 -10.54
C ASN A 66 2.28 5.05 -9.96
N CYS A 67 1.48 4.16 -9.36
CA CYS A 67 0.24 4.56 -8.70
C CYS A 67 0.55 5.62 -7.62
N PRO A 68 -0.03 6.83 -7.71
CA PRO A 68 0.29 7.94 -6.79
C PRO A 68 -0.21 7.69 -5.37
N TYR A 69 -1.07 6.69 -5.18
CA TYR A 69 -1.69 6.37 -3.89
C TYR A 69 -0.98 5.25 -3.15
N CYS A 70 -0.78 4.10 -3.81
CA CYS A 70 -0.18 2.94 -3.17
C CYS A 70 1.33 2.82 -3.43
N GLY A 71 1.91 3.67 -4.30
CA GLY A 71 3.32 3.64 -4.64
C GLY A 71 3.77 2.31 -5.28
N GLY A 72 2.83 1.60 -5.92
CA GLY A 72 3.08 0.28 -6.50
C GLY A 72 2.79 -0.91 -5.57
N ARG A 73 2.26 -0.70 -4.35
CA ARG A 73 1.86 -1.81 -3.45
C ARG A 73 0.70 -2.65 -3.99
N GLY A 74 -0.15 -2.10 -4.85
CA GLY A 74 -1.35 -2.79 -5.38
C GLY A 74 -2.47 -3.01 -4.36
N VAL A 75 -2.31 -2.53 -3.12
CA VAL A 75 -3.28 -2.59 -2.03
C VAL A 75 -3.33 -1.26 -1.30
N VAL A 76 -4.48 -0.96 -0.68
CA VAL A 76 -4.70 0.21 0.19
C VAL A 76 -5.11 -0.25 1.59
N LYS A 77 -4.76 0.54 2.61
CA LYS A 77 -5.12 0.29 4.01
C LYS A 77 -6.64 0.30 4.15
N THR A 78 -7.11 -0.54 5.07
CA THR A 78 -8.52 -0.56 5.46
C THR A 78 -8.86 0.68 6.28
N SER A 79 -10.15 1.01 6.37
CA SER A 79 -10.64 2.08 7.24
C SER A 79 -10.26 1.87 8.70
N MET A 80 -10.17 0.62 9.16
CA MET A 80 -9.71 0.27 10.51
C MET A 80 -8.24 0.62 10.73
N THR A 81 -7.36 0.22 9.82
CA THR A 81 -5.93 0.56 9.95
C THR A 81 -5.73 2.08 9.94
N THR A 82 -6.47 2.78 9.08
CA THR A 82 -6.41 4.24 9.00
C THR A 82 -6.96 4.90 10.26
N SER A 83 -8.04 4.39 10.87
CA SER A 83 -8.60 4.96 12.10
C SER A 83 -7.66 4.82 13.29
N VAL A 84 -7.00 3.67 13.43
CA VAL A 84 -5.97 3.44 14.46
C VAL A 84 -4.77 4.37 14.27
N GLU A 85 -4.32 4.57 13.02
CA GLU A 85 -3.24 5.52 12.72
C GLU A 85 -3.64 6.97 13.03
N LEU A 86 -4.88 7.36 12.69
CA LEU A 86 -5.40 8.68 13.01
C LEU A 86 -5.42 8.89 14.54
N HIS A 87 -5.93 7.92 15.31
CA HIS A 87 -5.98 8.02 16.77
C HIS A 87 -4.58 8.20 17.38
N ARG A 88 -3.58 7.45 16.91
CA ARG A 88 -2.17 7.59 17.35
C ARG A 88 -1.59 8.96 17.01
N ASN A 89 -1.90 9.49 15.82
CA ASN A 89 -1.44 10.81 15.39
C ASN A 89 -2.12 11.92 16.20
N LEU A 90 -3.44 11.83 16.42
CA LEU A 90 -4.18 12.75 17.27
C LEU A 90 -3.59 12.79 18.68
N ASN A 91 -3.36 11.63 19.30
CA ASN A 91 -2.75 11.55 20.62
C ASN A 91 -1.36 12.22 20.67
N THR A 92 -0.55 12.07 19.62
CA THR A 92 0.77 12.70 19.52
C THR A 92 0.67 14.22 19.35
N VAL A 93 -0.19 14.67 18.44
CA VAL A 93 -0.38 16.09 18.11
C VAL A 93 -1.00 16.84 19.29
N MET A 94 -2.07 16.30 19.89
CA MET A 94 -2.73 16.92 21.04
C MET A 94 -1.81 16.99 22.25
N ARG A 95 -0.98 15.96 22.50
CA ARG A 95 0.04 16.00 23.56
C ARG A 95 1.10 17.07 23.31
N LYS A 96 1.56 17.23 22.06
CA LYS A 96 2.61 18.18 21.68
C LYS A 96 2.13 19.64 21.74
N HIS A 97 0.85 19.86 21.44
CA HIS A 97 0.26 21.19 21.35
C HIS A 97 -0.73 21.50 22.49
N GLN A 98 -0.71 20.72 23.57
CA GLN A 98 -1.68 20.78 24.68
C GLN A 98 -1.83 22.18 25.29
N ASP A 99 -0.75 22.96 25.35
CA ASP A 99 -0.75 24.31 25.94
C ASP A 99 -1.10 25.43 24.94
N SER A 100 -1.17 25.10 23.65
CA SER A 100 -1.22 26.09 22.55
C SER A 100 -2.45 25.99 21.66
N VAL A 101 -3.02 24.78 21.52
CA VAL A 101 -4.16 24.51 20.65
C VAL A 101 -5.17 23.68 21.41
N HIS A 102 -6.40 24.20 21.50
CA HIS A 102 -7.52 23.49 22.12
C HIS A 102 -8.58 23.05 21.11
N ASP A 103 -8.61 23.64 19.91
CA ASP A 103 -9.55 23.26 18.85
C ASP A 103 -8.82 22.61 17.67
N PHE A 104 -9.08 21.33 17.44
CA PHE A 104 -8.46 20.54 16.39
C PHE A 104 -9.48 20.20 15.31
N ARG A 105 -9.14 20.39 14.04
CA ARG A 105 -9.96 20.03 12.89
C ARG A 105 -9.26 18.92 12.09
N VAL A 106 -9.93 17.79 11.95
CA VAL A 106 -9.49 16.64 11.17
C VAL A 106 -10.25 16.57 9.85
N ILE A 107 -9.53 16.54 8.73
CA ILE A 107 -10.08 16.37 7.40
C ILE A 107 -9.67 15.00 6.87
N LEU A 108 -10.64 14.20 6.43
CA LEU A 108 -10.43 12.82 6.00
C LEU A 108 -11.50 12.34 5.01
N ASN A 109 -11.31 11.16 4.44
CA ASN A 109 -12.30 10.53 3.58
C ASN A 109 -13.60 10.19 4.36
N PRO A 110 -14.81 10.35 3.76
CA PRO A 110 -16.09 10.08 4.42
C PRO A 110 -16.26 8.66 4.94
N ASP A 111 -15.69 7.65 4.29
CA ASP A 111 -15.83 6.24 4.71
C ASP A 111 -15.06 5.96 6.00
N VAL A 112 -13.89 6.59 6.15
CA VAL A 112 -13.11 6.51 7.39
C VAL A 112 -13.81 7.32 8.50
N LEU A 113 -14.41 8.47 8.15
CA LEU A 113 -15.19 9.26 9.09
C LEU A 113 -16.41 8.52 9.62
N LYS A 114 -17.14 7.82 8.75
CA LYS A 114 -18.31 7.03 9.15
C LYS A 114 -17.92 5.99 10.19
N ARG A 115 -16.87 5.22 9.92
CA ARG A 115 -16.34 4.23 10.85
C ARG A 115 -15.92 4.85 12.18
N LEU A 116 -15.20 5.98 12.16
CA LEU A 116 -14.75 6.64 13.39
C LEU A 116 -15.91 7.03 14.31
N LYS A 117 -17.05 7.44 13.73
CA LYS A 117 -18.25 7.79 14.48
C LYS A 117 -19.02 6.58 15.00
N GLU A 118 -18.99 5.46 14.29
CA GLU A 118 -19.75 4.26 14.66
C GLU A 118 -18.98 3.35 15.62
N GLU A 119 -17.67 3.20 15.42
CA GLU A 119 -16.86 2.20 16.13
C GLU A 119 -15.81 2.80 17.09
N ASP A 120 -15.31 4.01 16.82
CA ASP A 120 -14.20 4.62 17.59
C ASP A 120 -14.66 5.85 18.42
N GLU A 121 -15.97 6.06 18.60
CA GLU A 121 -16.52 7.24 19.29
C GLU A 121 -16.01 7.37 20.73
N GLU A 122 -16.00 6.27 21.48
CA GLU A 122 -15.52 6.26 22.87
C GLU A 122 -14.04 6.69 22.98
N LEU A 123 -13.21 6.20 22.07
CA LEU A 123 -11.78 6.53 22.02
C LEU A 123 -11.54 8.00 21.70
N LEU A 124 -12.39 8.62 20.89
CA LEU A 124 -12.32 10.05 20.58
C LEU A 124 -12.74 10.89 21.78
N ILE A 125 -13.82 10.51 22.48
CA ILE A 125 -14.28 11.18 23.69
C ILE A 125 -13.20 11.14 24.78
N GLU A 126 -12.51 10.01 24.93
CA GLU A 126 -11.38 9.90 25.87
C GLU A 126 -10.23 10.86 25.53
N LEU A 127 -9.90 11.02 24.25
CA LEU A 127 -8.87 11.96 23.80
C LEU A 127 -9.26 13.41 24.09
N GLU A 128 -10.51 13.80 23.78
CA GLU A 128 -11.02 15.16 24.06
C GLU A 128 -10.95 15.47 25.57
N ARG A 129 -11.37 14.52 26.40
CA ARG A 129 -11.33 14.66 27.87
C ARG A 129 -9.91 14.74 28.41
N ARG A 130 -8.99 13.92 27.90
CA ARG A 130 -7.60 13.85 28.36
C ARG A 130 -6.84 15.15 28.11
N TYR A 131 -7.05 15.78 26.95
CA TYR A 131 -6.32 16.97 26.53
C TYR A 131 -7.12 18.26 26.65
N ALA A 132 -8.34 18.21 27.20
CA ALA A 132 -9.28 19.34 27.26
C ALA A 132 -9.42 20.07 25.91
N GLY A 133 -9.42 19.31 24.82
CA GLY A 133 -9.48 19.81 23.46
C GLY A 133 -10.73 19.36 22.73
N ARG A 134 -11.24 20.18 21.81
CA ARG A 134 -12.39 19.89 20.96
C ARG A 134 -11.92 19.36 19.60
N LEU A 135 -12.45 18.21 19.18
CA LEU A 135 -12.19 17.61 17.87
C LEU A 135 -13.36 17.87 16.92
N MET A 136 -13.06 18.44 15.76
CA MET A 136 -14.02 18.64 14.68
C MET A 136 -13.62 17.82 13.46
N PHE A 137 -14.52 16.97 12.98
CA PHE A 137 -14.27 16.13 11.82
C PHE A 137 -14.98 16.65 10.57
N ARG A 138 -14.27 16.70 9.46
CA ARG A 138 -14.80 17.05 8.13
C ARG A 138 -14.51 15.93 7.14
N GLY A 139 -15.56 15.37 6.56
CA GLY A 139 -15.47 14.41 5.47
C GLY A 139 -15.30 15.12 4.13
N ASP A 140 -14.29 14.75 3.36
CA ASP A 140 -14.07 15.26 2.00
C ASP A 140 -13.87 14.07 1.02
N PRO A 141 -14.80 13.82 0.08
CA PRO A 141 -14.69 12.74 -0.90
C PRO A 141 -13.47 12.85 -1.82
N ALA A 142 -12.86 14.03 -1.96
CA ALA A 142 -11.65 14.21 -2.76
C ALA A 142 -10.40 13.64 -2.07
N TYR A 143 -10.49 13.31 -0.78
CA TYR A 143 -9.37 12.74 -0.03
C TYR A 143 -9.28 11.23 -0.23
N HIS A 144 -8.06 10.75 -0.46
CA HIS A 144 -7.77 9.33 -0.50
C HIS A 144 -8.03 8.66 0.86
N HIS A 145 -8.43 7.39 0.87
CA HIS A 145 -8.74 6.63 2.10
C HIS A 145 -7.61 6.63 3.13
N GLU A 146 -6.36 6.66 2.69
CA GLU A 146 -5.18 6.65 3.58
C GLU A 146 -4.72 8.05 4.03
N LYS A 147 -5.35 9.11 3.51
CA LYS A 147 -4.91 10.49 3.76
C LYS A 147 -5.87 11.18 4.73
N PHE A 148 -5.31 11.72 5.80
CA PHE A 148 -5.99 12.63 6.72
C PHE A 148 -5.05 13.79 7.05
N ILE A 149 -5.64 14.93 7.42
CA ILE A 149 -4.91 16.13 7.83
C ILE A 149 -5.49 16.59 9.16
N ILE A 150 -4.61 16.90 10.11
CA ILE A 150 -4.97 17.51 11.39
C ILE A 150 -4.55 18.98 11.30
N THR A 151 -5.48 19.88 11.57
CA THR A 151 -5.27 21.33 11.53
C THR A 151 -5.74 21.95 12.84
N ASP A 152 -5.15 23.07 13.22
CA ASP A 152 -5.73 23.94 14.24
C ASP A 152 -7.00 24.60 13.66
N ALA A 153 -8.12 24.49 14.36
CA ALA A 153 -9.39 25.00 13.88
C ALA A 153 -9.44 26.54 13.80
N ASN A 154 -8.65 27.23 14.63
CA ASN A 154 -8.60 28.67 14.78
C ASN A 154 -7.62 29.31 13.79
N THR A 155 -6.42 28.76 13.67
CA THR A 155 -5.38 29.30 12.77
C THR A 155 -5.37 28.65 11.38
N GLY A 156 -5.99 27.47 11.23
CA GLY A 156 -5.92 26.69 9.99
C GLY A 156 -4.55 26.08 9.70
N ALA A 157 -3.59 26.22 10.63
CA ALA A 157 -2.25 25.68 10.47
C ALA A 157 -2.28 24.14 10.52
N GLU A 158 -1.58 23.49 9.58
CA GLU A 158 -1.44 22.03 9.58
C GLU A 158 -0.54 21.59 10.74
N LEU A 159 -1.08 20.73 11.61
CA LEU A 159 -0.40 20.18 12.76
C LEU A 159 0.11 18.78 12.41
N LYS A 160 1.43 18.67 12.28
CA LYS A 160 2.11 17.39 12.01
C LYS A 160 2.61 16.79 13.32
N SER A 161 2.42 15.47 13.45
CA SER A 161 2.96 14.65 14.54
C SER A 161 4.45 14.91 14.74
#